data_AF-A0A1L8D3Q5-F1
#
_entry.id   AF-A0A1L8D3Q5-F1
#
_cell.length_a   1.000
_cell.length_b   1.000
_cell.length_c   1.000
_cell.angle_alpha   90.00
_cell.angle_beta   90.00
_cell.angle_gamma   90.00
#
_symmetry.space_group_name_H-M   'P 1'
#
loop_
_entity.id
_entity.type
_entity.pdbx_description
1 polymer ?
#
loop_
_entity_poly.entity_id
_entity_poly.type
_entity_poly.pdbx_seq_one_letter_code
_entity_poly.pdbx_strand_id
1 'polypeptide(L)' 'GYKLHLVIDATYELPIAYKVTKASASDIKEGHALLEQMEKRQREILEKAETIAADKGYDDTKLIEKCWDQYKIKPVIDIR' A
#
# COMPACT_ATOMS: atom_id res chain seq x y z
N GLY A 1 -17.51 7.98 11.19
CA GLY A 1 -17.28 6.58 10.78
C GLY A 1 -15.83 6.21 10.95
N TYR A 2 -15.51 4.93 10.75
CA TYR A 2 -14.15 4.41 10.69
C TYR A 2 -13.87 3.88 9.28
N LYS A 3 -12.60 3.77 8.93
CA LYS A 3 -12.15 3.10 7.71
C LYS A 3 -11.05 2.10 8.02
N LEU A 4 -11.03 1.01 7.27
CA LEU A 4 -10.00 -0.02 7.31
C LEU A 4 -9.12 0.14 6.07
N HIS A 5 -7.84 0.37 6.28
CA HIS A 5 -6.82 0.21 5.25
C HIS A 5 -6.25 -1.19 5.37
N LEU A 6 -6.21 -1.93 4.28
CA LEU A 6 -5.83 -3.33 4.27
C LEU A 6 -4.95 -3.61 3.06
N VAL A 7 -3.82 -4.27 3.30
CA VAL A 7 -2.98 -4.85 2.25
C VAL A 7 -3.15 -6.36 2.31
N ILE A 8 -3.36 -6.94 1.14
CA ILE A 8 -3.63 -8.37 0.96
C ILE A 8 -2.59 -8.90 -0.04
N ASP A 9 -2.07 -10.09 0.22
CA ASP A 9 -1.33 -10.85 -0.79
C ASP A 9 -2.30 -11.34 -1.87
N ALA A 10 -2.11 -10.92 -3.12
CA ALA A 10 -3.02 -11.23 -4.21
C ALA A 10 -2.98 -12.71 -4.68
N THR A 11 -1.96 -13.48 -4.28
CA THR A 11 -1.83 -14.91 -4.63
C THR A 11 -2.53 -15.79 -3.60
N TYR A 12 -2.28 -15.52 -2.31
CA TYR A 12 -2.78 -16.34 -1.21
C TYR A 12 -4.05 -15.78 -0.57
N GLU A 13 -4.47 -14.57 -0.97
CA GLU A 13 -5.64 -13.86 -0.44
C GLU A 13 -5.56 -13.61 1.08
N LEU A 14 -4.35 -13.58 1.64
CA LEU A 14 -4.11 -13.39 3.07
C LEU A 14 -3.85 -11.91 3.41
N PRO A 15 -4.43 -11.39 4.50
CA PRO A 15 -4.14 -10.05 4.97
C PRO A 15 -2.72 -9.98 5.55
N ILE A 16 -1.91 -9.05 5.04
CA ILE A 16 -0.49 -8.93 5.43
C ILE A 16 -0.20 -7.67 6.25
N ALA A 17 -0.96 -6.60 6.07
CA ALA A 17 -0.88 -5.38 6.87
C ALA A 17 -2.23 -4.67 6.92
N TYR A 18 -2.56 -4.03 8.03
CA TYR A 18 -3.80 -3.28 8.15
C TYR A 18 -3.68 -2.10 9.13
N LYS A 19 -4.60 -1.14 8.98
CA LYS A 19 -4.78 -0.04 9.92
C LYS A 19 -6.22 0.44 9.95
N VAL A 20 -6.78 0.62 11.14
CA VAL A 20 -8.11 1.20 11.33
C VAL A 20 -7.97 2.66 11.73
N THR A 21 -8.60 3.56 11.01
CA THR A 21 -8.52 4.99 11.25
C THR A 21 -9.92 5.63 11.27
N LYS A 22 -10.00 6.90 11.69
CA LYS A 22 -11.23 7.68 11.51
C LYS A 22 -11.50 7.84 10.01
N ALA A 23 -12.77 7.87 9.61
CA ALA A 23 -13.17 8.00 8.21
C ALA A 23 -12.60 9.24 7.49
N SER A 24 -12.25 10.29 8.24
CA SER A 24 -11.64 11.51 7.71
C SER A 24 -10.13 11.46 7.51
N ALA A 25 -9.46 10.36 7.86
CA ALA A 25 -8.02 10.25 7.59
C ALA A 25 -7.76 10.22 6.08
N SER A 26 -6.53 10.50 5.65
CA SER A 26 -6.16 10.55 4.23
C SER A 26 -5.69 9.17 3.76
N ASP A 27 -6.24 8.64 2.66
CA ASP A 27 -5.81 7.34 2.10
C ASP A 27 -4.34 7.36 1.68
N ILE A 28 -3.88 8.44 1.03
CA ILE A 28 -2.46 8.68 0.72
C ILE A 28 -1.56 8.49 1.94
N LYS A 29 -1.86 9.20 3.04
CA LYS A 29 -1.03 9.12 4.27
C LYS A 29 -0.97 7.69 4.83
N GLU A 30 -2.09 6.99 4.79
CA GLU A 30 -2.18 5.64 5.34
C GLU A 30 -1.56 4.59 4.41
N GLY A 31 -1.53 4.82 3.10
CA GLY A 31 -0.79 4.00 2.12
C GLY A 31 0.72 4.02 2.38
N HIS A 32 1.30 5.21 2.57
CA HIS A 32 2.71 5.35 2.97
C HIS A 32 3.01 4.63 4.29
N ALA A 33 2.14 4.82 5.29
CA ALA A 33 2.31 4.19 6.60
C ALA A 33 2.26 2.65 6.54
N LEU A 34 1.40 2.08 5.68
CA LEU A 34 1.33 0.63 5.48
C LEU A 34 2.59 0.09 4.79
N LEU A 35 3.13 0.77 3.76
CA LEU A 35 4.39 0.36 3.15
C LEU A 35 5.56 0.41 4.15
N GLU A 36 5.66 1.47 4.96
CA GLU A 36 6.68 1.54 6.01
C GLU A 36 6.53 0.45 7.08
N GLN A 37 5.29 0.07 7.40
CA GLN A 37 5.02 -1.05 8.30
C GLN A 37 5.51 -2.37 7.70
N MET A 38 5.23 -2.60 6.42
CA MET A 38 5.67 -3.79 5.69
C MET A 38 7.19 -3.85 5.58
N GLU A 39 7.85 -2.73 5.28
CA GLU A 39 9.31 -2.64 5.23
C GLU A 39 9.97 -3.01 6.56
N LYS A 40 9.36 -2.62 7.69
CA LYS A 40 9.87 -2.94 9.03
C LYS A 40 9.62 -4.37 9.48
N ARG A 41 8.52 -4.99 9.03
CA ARG A 41 8.02 -6.25 9.59
C ARG A 41 8.13 -7.44 8.64
N GLN A 42 8.00 -7.21 7.35
CA GLN A 42 7.86 -8.23 6.29
C GLN A 42 8.58 -7.78 5.01
N ARG A 43 9.84 -7.34 5.12
CA ARG A 43 10.60 -6.79 3.99
C ARG A 43 10.69 -7.77 2.82
N GLU A 44 10.76 -9.05 3.11
CA GLU A 44 10.78 -10.14 2.14
C GLU A 44 9.55 -10.19 1.23
N ILE A 45 8.42 -9.62 1.66
CA ILE A 45 7.22 -9.49 0.81
C ILE A 45 7.44 -8.36 -0.21
N LEU A 46 7.96 -7.22 0.23
CA LEU A 46 8.26 -6.09 -0.66
C LEU A 46 9.35 -6.43 -1.69
N GLU A 47 10.32 -7.26 -1.31
CA GLU A 47 11.37 -7.75 -2.21
C GLU A 47 10.85 -8.70 -3.31
N LYS A 48 9.69 -9.33 -3.09
CA LYS A 48 9.10 -10.31 -4.01
C LYS A 48 7.88 -9.78 -4.76
N ALA A 49 7.21 -8.76 -4.23
CA ALA A 49 6.02 -8.20 -4.85
C ALA A 49 6.36 -7.63 -6.23
N GLU A 50 5.59 -8.02 -7.24
CA GLU A 50 5.78 -7.52 -8.60
C GLU A 50 4.92 -6.28 -8.86
N THR A 51 3.73 -6.24 -8.25
CA THR A 51 2.75 -5.18 -8.45
C THR A 51 2.10 -4.78 -7.13
N ILE A 52 1.65 -3.52 -7.06
CA ILE A 52 0.75 -3.04 -6.03
C ILE A 52 -0.47 -2.43 -6.71
N ALA A 53 -1.65 -2.92 -6.35
CA ALA A 53 -2.91 -2.40 -6.85
C ALA A 53 -3.65 -1.67 -5.73
N ALA A 54 -4.15 -0.47 -6.02
CA ALA A 54 -4.90 0.32 -5.06
C ALA A 54 -5.95 1.18 -5.78
N ASP A 55 -6.95 1.65 -5.03
CA ASP A 55 -7.95 2.57 -5.55
C ASP A 55 -7.38 3.97 -5.80
N LYS A 56 -8.18 4.79 -6.49
CA LYS A 56 -7.89 6.18 -6.85
C LYS A 56 -7.53 7.09 -5.67
N GLY A 57 -7.95 6.75 -4.45
CA GLY A 57 -7.61 7.47 -3.22
C GLY A 57 -6.13 7.36 -2.83
N TYR A 58 -5.42 6.36 -3.37
CA TYR A 58 -3.99 6.15 -3.18
C TYR A 58 -3.12 6.71 -4.32
N ASP A 59 -3.71 7.37 -5.32
CA ASP A 59 -2.95 8.03 -6.39
C ASP A 59 -2.15 9.22 -5.83
N ASP A 60 -0.87 8.95 -5.56
CA ASP A 60 0.10 9.90 -5.04
C ASP A 60 1.45 9.64 -5.70
N THR A 61 2.01 10.67 -6.33
CA THR A 61 3.29 10.57 -7.06
C THR A 61 4.41 10.02 -6.19
N LYS A 62 4.49 10.42 -4.92
CA LYS A 62 5.55 9.93 -4.02
C LYS A 62 5.38 8.47 -3.68
N LEU A 63 4.13 7.99 -3.54
CA LEU A 63 3.86 6.57 -3.32
C LEU A 63 4.28 5.74 -4.54
N ILE A 64 3.90 6.19 -5.73
CA ILE A 64 4.23 5.58 -7.02
C ILE A 64 5.75 5.51 -7.22
N GLU A 65 6.45 6.63 -7.04
CA GLU A 65 7.91 6.71 -7.12
C GLU A 65 8.56 5.78 -6.09
N LYS A 66 8.10 5.79 -4.83
CA LYS A 66 8.63 4.90 -3.79
C LYS A 66 8.50 3.42 -4.17
N CYS A 67 7.33 3.01 -4.66
CA CYS A 67 7.09 1.64 -5.11
C CYS A 67 8.06 1.21 -6.22
N TRP A 68 8.22 2.04 -7.23
CA TRP A 68 9.07 1.69 -8.38
C TRP A 68 10.56 1.84 -8.11
N ASP A 69 10.97 2.96 -7.52
CA ASP A 69 12.38 3.31 -7.39
C ASP A 69 13.06 2.48 -6.30
N GLN A 70 12.40 2.31 -5.14
CA GLN A 70 12.97 1.56 -4.02
C GLN A 70 12.71 0.07 -4.11
N TYR A 71 11.46 -0.33 -4.39
CA TYR A 71 11.06 -1.73 -4.29
C TYR A 71 10.93 -2.44 -5.64
N LYS A 72 11.01 -1.70 -6.76
CA LYS A 72 10.76 -2.23 -8.12
C LYS A 72 9.37 -2.87 -8.27
N ILE A 73 8.42 -2.44 -7.44
CA ILE A 73 7.03 -2.85 -7.49
C ILE A 73 6.31 -1.95 -8.48
N LYS A 74 5.66 -2.51 -9.50
CA LYS A 74 4.89 -1.74 -10.47
C LYS A 74 3.55 -1.28 -9.86
N PRO A 75 3.28 0.03 -9.76
CA PRO A 75 2.00 0.52 -9.29
C PRO A 75 0.91 0.38 -10.37
N VAL A 76 -0.25 -0.12 -9.98
CA VAL A 76 -1.46 -0.25 -10.78
C VAL A 76 -2.58 0.48 -10.03
N ILE A 77 -2.62 1.80 -10.19
CA ILE A 77 -3.53 2.70 -9.47
C ILE A 77 -4.30 3.51 -10.52
N ASP A 78 -5.61 3.66 -10.32
CA ASP A 78 -6.44 4.49 -11.20
C ASP A 78 -6.08 5.98 -11.03
N ILE A 79 -5.94 6.71 -12.14
CA ILE A 79 -5.38 8.06 -12.17
C ILE A 79 -6.43 9.10 -11.76
N ARG A 80 -5.98 10.12 -11.03
CA ARG A 80 -6.82 11.23 -10.57
C ARG A 80 -7.39 12.16 -11.63
#